data_AF-A0A7Y5SSC8-F1
#
_entry.id   AF-A0A7Y5SSC8-F1
#
_cell.length_a   1.000
_cell.length_b   1.000
_cell.length_c   1.000
_cell.angle_alpha   90.00
_cell.angle_beta   90.00
_cell.angle_gamma   90.00
#
_symmetry.space_group_name_H-M   'P 1'
#
loop_
_entity.id
_entity.type
_entity.pdbx_description
1 polymer ?
#
loop_
_entity_poly.entity_id
_entity_poly.type
_entity_poly.pdbx_seq_one_letter_code
_entity_poly.pdbx_strand_id
1 'polypeptide(L)' 'MQPMTAYFRDDVLEKRPYIRLEWCLEALRNPARREVQPEDGRIRHWIWVDEIGRYLRVVTLADGVTLHNAFPDRRFKP' A
#
# COMPACT_ATOMS: atom_id res chain seq x y z
N MET A 1 -8.52 -12.06 -9.37
CA MET A 1 -7.99 -11.93 -7.99
C MET A 1 -6.94 -10.84 -7.98
N GLN A 2 -6.86 -10.04 -6.92
CA GLN A 2 -5.77 -9.09 -6.75
C GLN A 2 -4.44 -9.84 -6.51
N PRO A 3 -3.39 -9.62 -7.32
CA PRO A 3 -2.09 -10.23 -7.04
C PRO A 3 -1.46 -9.64 -5.78
N MET A 4 -0.87 -10.51 -4.97
CA MET A 4 -0.15 -10.15 -3.74
C MET A 4 0.94 -11.17 -3.43
N THR A 5 2.04 -10.72 -2.82
CA THR A 5 3.11 -11.62 -2.37
C THR A 5 2.67 -12.47 -1.18
N ALA A 6 3.37 -13.58 -0.93
CA ALA A 6 3.20 -14.35 0.31
C ALA A 6 3.42 -13.48 1.55
N TYR A 7 4.47 -12.64 1.54
CA TYR A 7 4.71 -11.66 2.59
C TYR A 7 3.51 -10.73 2.84
N PHE A 8 2.84 -10.25 1.80
CA PHE A 8 1.66 -9.41 2.00
C PHE A 8 0.50 -10.18 2.64
N ARG A 9 0.20 -11.37 2.11
CA ARG A 9 -0.92 -12.17 2.56
C ARG A 9 -0.72 -12.73 3.97
N ASP A 10 0.46 -13.25 4.22
CA ASP A 10 0.75 -14.11 5.36
C ASP A 10 1.37 -13.29 6.51
N ASP A 11 2.07 -12.17 6.25
CA ASP A 11 2.62 -11.31 7.32
C ASP A 11 1.89 -9.98 7.46
N VAL A 12 1.66 -9.25 6.35
CA VAL A 12 1.16 -7.87 6.43
C VAL A 12 -0.27 -7.85 6.94
N LEU A 13 -1.14 -8.67 6.35
CA LEU A 13 -2.55 -8.76 6.77
C LEU A 13 -2.69 -9.42 8.15
N GLU A 14 -1.88 -10.43 8.48
CA GLU A 14 -1.90 -11.08 9.79
C GLU A 14 -1.49 -10.12 10.92
N LYS A 15 -0.38 -9.38 10.74
CA LYS A 15 0.14 -8.46 11.77
C LYS A 15 -0.60 -7.13 11.82
N ARG A 16 -1.38 -6.79 10.79
CA ARG A 16 -2.14 -5.53 10.68
C ARG A 16 -3.57 -5.82 10.25
N PRO A 17 -4.37 -6.50 11.11
CA PRO A 17 -5.73 -6.92 10.75
C PRO A 17 -6.69 -5.74 10.50
N TYR A 18 -6.30 -4.52 10.91
CA TYR A 18 -7.04 -3.29 10.61
C TYR A 18 -6.85 -2.81 9.17
N ILE A 19 -5.82 -3.27 8.44
CA ILE A 19 -5.62 -2.90 7.04
C ILE A 19 -6.61 -3.67 6.18
N ARG A 20 -7.46 -2.94 5.50
CA ARG A 20 -8.48 -3.48 4.61
C ARG A 20 -7.96 -3.55 3.17
N LEU A 21 -8.26 -4.63 2.45
CA LEU A 21 -7.78 -4.83 1.08
C LEU A 21 -8.32 -3.74 0.15
N GLU A 22 -9.56 -3.30 0.36
CA GLU A 22 -10.20 -2.21 -0.39
C GLU A 22 -9.41 -0.89 -0.32
N TRP A 23 -8.82 -0.54 0.82
CA TRP A 23 -7.96 0.64 0.91
C TRP A 23 -6.69 0.48 0.06
N CYS A 24 -6.14 -0.73 0.00
CA CYS A 24 -4.98 -1.02 -0.83
C CYS A 24 -5.33 -0.89 -2.32
N LEU A 25 -6.48 -1.44 -2.73
CA LEU A 25 -6.98 -1.32 -4.10
C LEU A 25 -7.27 0.14 -4.47
N GLU A 26 -7.82 0.92 -3.54
CA GLU A 26 -8.07 2.34 -3.77
C GLU A 26 -6.77 3.15 -3.91
N ALA A 27 -5.73 2.84 -3.10
CA ALA A 27 -4.42 3.45 -3.26
C ALA A 27 -3.81 3.19 -4.66
N LEU A 28 -4.06 2.02 -5.26
CA LEU A 28 -3.61 1.72 -6.62
C LEU A 28 -4.40 2.50 -7.67
N ARG A 29 -5.72 2.70 -7.48
CA ARG A 29 -6.61 3.37 -8.42
C ARG A 29 -6.52 4.89 -8.37
N ASN A 30 -6.54 5.47 -7.18
CA ASN A 30 -6.60 6.91 -6.97
C ASN A 30 -5.67 7.34 -5.82
N PRO A 31 -4.34 7.20 -5.98
CA PRO A 31 -3.40 7.65 -4.97
C PRO A 31 -3.36 9.18 -4.88
N ALA A 32 -3.27 9.70 -3.66
CA ALA A 32 -2.90 11.09 -3.40
C ALA A 32 -1.47 11.39 -3.89
N ARG A 33 -0.57 10.40 -3.84
CA ARG A 33 0.79 10.46 -4.42
C ARG A 33 1.22 9.08 -4.89
N ARG A 34 1.96 9.05 -6.01
CA ARG A 34 2.57 7.85 -6.56
C ARG A 34 4.06 8.09 -6.81
N GLU A 35 4.91 7.19 -6.35
CA GLU A 35 6.36 7.25 -6.55
C GLU A 35 6.95 5.90 -6.93
N VAL A 36 7.89 5.90 -7.88
CA VAL A 36 8.70 4.72 -8.19
C VAL A 36 9.99 4.80 -7.38
N GLN A 37 10.34 3.75 -6.65
CA GLN A 37 11.62 3.65 -5.95
C GLN A 37 12.73 3.33 -6.97
N PRO A 38 13.79 4.16 -7.05
CA PRO A 38 14.83 3.98 -8.04
C PRO A 38 15.70 2.75 -7.77
N GLU A 39 15.75 2.24 -6.53
CA GLU A 39 16.64 1.14 -6.17
C GLU A 39 16.12 -0.23 -6.63
N ASP A 40 14.81 -0.46 -6.54
CA ASP A 40 14.19 -1.78 -6.79
C ASP A 40 12.94 -1.74 -7.68
N GLY A 41 12.57 -0.56 -8.19
CA GLY A 41 11.42 -0.35 -9.07
C GLY A 41 10.07 -0.46 -8.37
N ARG A 42 10.01 -0.73 -7.06
CA ARG A 42 8.74 -0.84 -6.33
C ARG A 42 8.01 0.50 -6.33
N ILE A 43 6.69 0.44 -6.40
CA ILE A 43 5.87 1.64 -6.49
C ILE A 43 5.18 1.89 -5.15
N ARG A 44 5.34 3.09 -4.61
CA ARG A 44 4.67 3.57 -3.40
C ARG A 44 3.45 4.39 -3.82
N HIS A 45 2.33 4.05 -3.22
CA HIS A 45 1.04 4.72 -3.37
C HIS A 45 0.61 5.23 -1.99
N TRP A 46 0.21 6.49 -1.89
CA TRP A 46 -0.35 7.03 -0.66
C TRP A 46 -1.83 7.33 -0.87
N ILE A 47 -2.66 7.00 0.10
CA ILE A 47 -4.07 7.39 0.15
C ILE A 47 -4.46 7.79 1.56
N TRP A 48 -5.31 8.80 1.71
CA TRP A 48 -5.90 9.11 3.01
C TRP A 48 -6.97 8.08 3.37
N VAL A 49 -6.91 7.54 4.57
CA VAL A 49 -7.91 6.60 5.08
C VAL A 49 -8.53 7.19 6.33
N ASP A 50 -9.82 7.53 6.26
CA ASP A 50 -10.56 8.18 7.34
C ASP A 50 -10.66 7.31 8.58
N GLU A 51 -10.88 5.99 8.42
CA GLU A 51 -11.07 5.08 9.54
C GLU A 51 -9.83 4.93 10.44
N ILE A 52 -8.64 5.25 9.92
CA ILE A 52 -7.39 5.28 10.70
C ILE A 52 -6.82 6.69 10.86
N GLY A 53 -7.50 7.71 10.32
CA GLY A 53 -7.12 9.12 10.37
C GLY A 53 -5.70 9.40 9.88
N ARG A 54 -5.22 8.64 8.88
CA ARG A 54 -3.82 8.68 8.42
C ARG A 54 -3.71 8.36 6.94
N TYR A 55 -2.61 8.80 6.34
CA TYR A 55 -2.21 8.28 5.04
C TYR A 55 -1.71 6.85 5.16
N LEU A 56 -2.29 5.95 4.38
CA LEU A 56 -1.82 4.59 4.17
C LEU A 56 -0.82 4.60 3.01
N ARG A 57 0.40 4.12 3.25
CA ARG A 57 1.35 3.82 2.18
C ARG A 57 1.21 2.37 1.77
N VAL A 58 0.92 2.16 0.49
CA VAL A 58 0.79 0.86 -0.14
C VAL A 58 1.95 0.70 -1.12
N VAL A 59 2.63 -0.43 -1.08
CA VAL A 59 3.79 -0.73 -1.91
C VAL A 59 3.46 -1.89 -2.81
N THR A 60 3.59 -1.70 -4.12
CA THR A 60 3.55 -2.80 -5.10
C THR A 60 4.96 -3.21 -5.52
N LEU A 61 5.07 -4.37 -6.15
CA LEU A 61 6.25 -4.70 -6.96
C LEU A 61 6.33 -3.79 -8.20
N ALA A 62 7.39 -3.96 -8.99
CA ALA A 62 7.67 -3.16 -10.18
C ALA A 62 6.59 -3.29 -11.28
N ASP A 63 5.75 -4.32 -11.24
CA ASP A 63 4.59 -4.49 -12.13
C ASP A 63 3.43 -3.52 -11.83
N GLY A 64 3.50 -2.77 -10.72
CA GLY A 64 2.49 -1.78 -10.33
C GLY A 64 1.17 -2.36 -9.85
N VAL A 65 1.05 -3.70 -9.76
CA VAL A 65 -0.21 -4.36 -9.40
C VAL A 65 -0.05 -5.37 -8.27
N THR A 66 1.11 -6.04 -8.14
CA THR A 66 1.31 -7.04 -7.09
C THR A 66 1.55 -6.36 -5.76
N LEU A 67 0.59 -6.47 -4.83
CA LEU A 67 0.71 -5.91 -3.48
C LEU A 67 1.86 -6.58 -2.73
N HIS A 68 2.76 -5.76 -2.19
CA HIS A 68 3.93 -6.21 -1.44
C HIS A 68 3.89 -5.76 0.03
N ASN A 69 3.50 -4.52 0.33
CA ASN A 69 3.40 -4.04 1.71
C ASN A 69 2.31 -2.96 1.87
N ALA A 70 1.81 -2.76 3.08
CA ALA A 70 0.91 -1.66 3.42
C ALA A 70 1.06 -1.26 4.90
N PHE A 71 1.14 0.04 5.19
CA PHE A 71 1.19 0.55 6.56
C PHE A 71 0.87 2.05 6.65
N PRO A 72 0.35 2.54 7.78
CA PRO A 72 0.15 3.97 8.01
C PRO A 72 1.50 4.71 7.98
N ASP A 73 1.63 5.73 7.14
CA ASP A 73 2.84 6.53 7.00
C ASP A 73 2.72 7.81 7.83
N ARG A 74 3.40 7.84 8.98
CA ARG A 74 3.35 8.97 9.93
C ARG A 74 4.15 10.19 9.45
N ARG A 75 4.99 10.03 8.44
CA ARG A 75 5.90 11.08 7.95
C ARG A 75 5.41 11.70 6.65
N PHE A 76 4.48 11.04 5.97
CA PHE A 76 3.91 11.56 4.75
C PHE A 76 3.08 12.82 5.04
N LYS A 77 3.40 13.88 4.29
CA LYS A 77 2.61 15.08 4.15
C LYS A 77 2.41 15.27 2.65
N PRO A 78 1.17 15.45 2.17
CA PRO A 78 0.87 15.61 0.75
C PRO A 78 1.64 16.77 0.14
#